data_AF-A0A1V3IJP6-F1
#
_entry.id   AF-A0A1V3IJP6-F1
#
_cell.length_a   1.000
_cell.length_b   1.000
_cell.length_c   1.000
_cell.angle_alpha   90.00
_cell.angle_beta   90.00
_cell.angle_gamma   90.00
#
_symmetry.space_group_name_H-M   'P 1'
#
loop_
_entity.id
_entity.type
_entity.pdbx_description
1 polymer ?
#
loop_
_entity_poly.entity_id
_entity_poly.type
_entity_poly.pdbx_seq_one_letter_code
_entity_poly.pdbx_strand_id
1 'polypeptide(L)'
;MKDSDAVNVSQLKGAVNSINSQLNKVDKRRKAGHASGLAVAGLMQAYRGGQSAVTAGVGQYQNQSAVAVGYSRITDSGKYGVKAAFTANTQGEVGGTLSAGYFW
;
A
#
# COMPACT_ATOMS: atom_id res chain seq x y z
N MET A 1 33.69 2.96 25.22
CA MET A 1 33.83 3.05 23.76
C MET A 1 34.28 4.46 23.48
N LYS A 2 35.46 4.65 22.88
CA LYS A 2 36.09 5.97 22.71
C LYS A 2 35.91 6.34 21.25
N ASP A 3 34.90 7.17 20.97
CA ASP A 3 34.55 7.64 19.63
C ASP A 3 35.56 8.70 19.16
N SER A 4 36.82 8.31 18.96
CA SER A 4 37.93 9.22 18.61
C SER A 4 38.82 8.68 17.49
N ASP A 5 38.27 7.81 16.62
CA ASP A 5 38.93 7.39 15.39
C ASP A 5 38.50 8.27 14.21
N ALA A 6 39.48 8.81 13.47
CA ALA A 6 39.21 9.58 12.27
C ALA A 6 38.66 8.67 11.17
N VAL A 7 37.44 8.94 10.69
CA VAL A 7 36.87 8.22 9.55
C VAL A 7 37.66 8.51 8.27
N ASN A 8 37.97 7.48 7.50
CA ASN A 8 38.60 7.66 6.18
C ASN A 8 37.54 8.17 5.19
N VAL A 9 37.91 9.07 4.26
CA VAL A 9 37.05 9.57 3.17
C VAL A 9 36.43 8.43 2.36
N SER A 10 37.11 7.29 2.21
CA SER A 10 36.55 6.08 1.58
C SER A 10 35.39 5.47 2.38
N GLN A 11 35.49 5.43 3.71
CA GLN A 11 34.42 4.98 4.61
C GLN A 11 33.25 5.96 4.59
N LEU A 12 33.53 7.27 4.59
CA LEU A 12 32.51 8.31 4.44
C LEU A 12 31.78 8.21 3.10
N LYS A 13 32.52 8.05 1.98
CA LYS A 13 31.92 7.83 0.65
C LYS A 13 31.08 6.55 0.60
N GLY A 14 31.54 5.47 1.23
CA GLY A 14 30.77 4.23 1.38
C GLY A 14 29.47 4.44 2.15
N ALA A 15 29.52 5.16 3.27
CA ALA A 15 28.35 5.51 4.06
C ALA A 15 27.37 6.40 3.27
N VAL A 16 27.87 7.44 2.59
CA VAL A 16 27.06 8.35 1.76
C VAL A 16 26.40 7.61 0.60
N ASN A 17 27.12 6.72 -0.08
CA ASN A 17 26.55 5.91 -1.17
C ASN A 17 25.48 4.94 -0.66
N SER A 18 25.71 4.33 0.51
CA SER A 18 24.72 3.50 1.19
C SER A 18 23.47 4.31 1.53
N ILE A 19 23.63 5.50 2.11
CA ILE A 19 22.53 6.42 2.42
C ILE A 19 21.75 6.82 1.17
N ASN A 20 22.43 7.21 0.08
CA ASN A 20 21.78 7.55 -1.19
C ASN A 20 20.99 6.37 -1.76
N SER A 21 21.55 5.16 -1.71
CA SER A 21 20.84 3.96 -2.16
C SER A 21 19.60 3.66 -1.31
N GLN A 22 19.69 3.85 0.01
CA GLN A 22 18.58 3.67 0.93
C GLN A 22 17.50 4.74 0.71
N LEU A 23 17.88 6.00 0.54
CA LEU A 23 16.97 7.10 0.22
C LEU A 23 16.18 6.82 -1.06
N ASN A 24 16.86 6.38 -2.13
CA ASN A 24 16.19 6.01 -3.37
C ASN A 24 15.21 4.83 -3.19
N LYS A 25 15.59 3.84 -2.37
CA LYS A 25 14.72 2.70 -2.06
C LYS A 25 13.50 3.14 -1.24
N VAL A 26 13.69 4.00 -0.25
CA VAL A 26 12.61 4.56 0.58
C VAL A 26 11.65 5.39 -0.27
N ASP A 27 12.15 6.24 -1.17
CA ASP A 27 11.29 7.04 -2.05
C ASP A 27 10.47 6.15 -3.00
N LYS A 28 11.09 5.13 -3.61
CA LYS A 28 10.35 4.17 -4.45
C LYS A 28 9.28 3.42 -3.68
N ARG A 29 9.58 2.92 -2.47
CA ARG A 29 8.61 2.25 -1.59
C ARG A 29 7.47 3.18 -1.20
N ARG A 30 7.78 4.42 -0.82
CA ARG A 30 6.76 5.44 -0.50
C ARG A 30 5.81 5.67 -1.69
N LYS A 31 6.36 5.82 -2.90
CA LYS A 31 5.57 6.00 -4.13
C LYS A 31 4.71 4.77 -4.44
N ALA A 32 5.26 3.57 -4.30
CA ALA A 32 4.55 2.32 -4.55
C ALA A 32 3.45 2.04 -3.50
N GLY A 33 3.69 2.39 -2.24
CA GLY A 33 2.68 2.40 -1.19
C GLY A 33 1.53 3.36 -1.49
N HIS A 34 1.83 4.56 -2.01
CA HIS A 34 0.81 5.51 -2.44
C HIS A 34 -0.02 4.97 -3.62
N ALA A 35 0.63 4.37 -4.62
CA ALA A 35 -0.05 3.69 -5.73
C ALA A 35 -0.97 2.56 -5.22
N SER A 36 -0.54 1.81 -4.19
CA SER A 36 -1.35 0.77 -3.55
C SER A 36 -2.61 1.35 -2.90
N GLY A 37 -2.47 2.47 -2.18
CA GLY A 37 -3.59 3.18 -1.60
C GLY A 37 -4.60 3.64 -2.65
N LEU A 38 -4.12 4.21 -3.76
CA LEU A 38 -4.98 4.60 -4.89
C LEU A 38 -5.70 3.40 -5.50
N ALA A 39 -5.00 2.27 -5.65
CA ALA A 39 -5.59 1.05 -6.20
C ALA A 39 -6.76 0.54 -5.33
N VAL A 40 -6.61 0.52 -4.00
CA VAL A 40 -7.71 0.14 -3.07
C VAL A 40 -8.84 1.15 -3.09
N ALA A 41 -8.51 2.45 -3.11
CA ALA A 41 -9.50 3.51 -3.09
C ALA A 41 -10.42 3.46 -4.32
N GLY A 42 -9.89 3.05 -5.47
CA GLY A 42 -10.66 2.84 -6.69
C GLY A 42 -11.55 1.58 -6.71
N LEU A 43 -11.42 0.67 -5.73
CA LEU A 43 -12.20 -0.56 -5.71
C LEU A 43 -13.67 -0.28 -5.40
N MET A 44 -14.54 -0.61 -6.35
CA MET A 44 -15.99 -0.60 -6.16
C MET A 44 -16.41 -1.53 -5.01
N GLN A 45 -17.57 -1.25 -4.42
CA GLN A 45 -18.15 -2.03 -3.32
C GLN A 45 -19.59 -2.44 -3.63
N ALA A 46 -20.07 -3.49 -2.97
CA ALA A 46 -21.48 -3.88 -2.99
C ALA A 46 -22.36 -2.72 -2.50
N TYR A 47 -23.56 -2.56 -3.07
CA TYR A 47 -24.47 -1.45 -2.76
C TYR A 47 -25.91 -1.88 -2.48
N ARG A 48 -26.27 -3.16 -2.72
CA ARG A 48 -27.58 -3.73 -2.40
C ARG A 48 -27.50 -4.72 -1.26
N GLY A 49 -28.58 -4.84 -0.47
CA GLY A 49 -28.72 -5.88 0.54
C GLY A 49 -28.56 -7.29 -0.05
N GLY A 50 -27.83 -8.15 0.65
CA GLY A 50 -27.49 -9.52 0.23
C GLY A 50 -26.47 -9.60 -0.92
N GLN A 51 -26.06 -8.47 -1.49
CA GLN A 51 -25.11 -8.44 -2.58
C GLN A 51 -23.70 -8.68 -2.07
N SER A 52 -22.97 -9.54 -2.80
CA SER A 52 -21.52 -9.65 -2.69
C SER A 52 -20.88 -9.10 -3.96
N ALA A 53 -19.71 -8.48 -3.83
CA ALA A 53 -18.94 -7.97 -4.95
C ALA A 53 -17.48 -8.34 -4.79
N VAL A 54 -16.88 -8.85 -5.87
CA VAL A 54 -15.43 -8.98 -6.03
C VAL A 54 -15.01 -7.90 -7.00
N THR A 55 -13.99 -7.12 -6.63
CA THR A 55 -13.51 -6.01 -7.42
C THR A 55 -12.00 -6.07 -7.57
N ALA A 56 -11.49 -5.55 -8.67
CA ALA A 56 -10.07 -5.43 -8.93
C ALA A 56 -9.78 -4.06 -9.53
N GLY A 57 -8.59 -3.55 -9.27
CA GLY A 57 -8.20 -2.21 -9.68
C GLY A 57 -6.69 -2.07 -9.77
N VAL A 58 -6.27 -1.00 -10.42
CA VAL A 58 -4.86 -0.62 -10.52
C VAL A 58 -4.70 0.82 -10.09
N GLY A 59 -3.57 1.13 -9.46
CA GLY A 59 -3.20 2.47 -9.04
C GLY A 59 -1.82 2.80 -9.57
N GLN A 60 -1.62 4.03 -10.00
CA GLN A 60 -0.33 4.51 -10.49
C GLN A 60 0.01 5.83 -9.81
N TYR A 61 1.27 5.96 -9.38
CA TYR A 61 1.78 7.17 -8.76
C TYR A 61 3.28 7.32 -9.00
N GLN A 62 3.70 8.42 -9.61
CA GLN A 62 5.12 8.79 -9.83
C GLN A 62 6.02 7.61 -10.24
N ASN A 63 5.73 6.98 -11.39
CA ASN A 63 6.48 5.85 -11.95
C ASN A 63 6.44 4.55 -11.11
N GLN A 64 5.53 4.45 -10.15
CA GLN A 64 5.23 3.21 -9.44
C GLN A 64 3.77 2.83 -9.69
N SER A 65 3.53 1.52 -9.74
CA SER A 65 2.20 0.98 -9.96
C SER A 65 1.86 -0.04 -8.89
N ALA A 66 0.58 -0.21 -8.65
CA ALA A 66 0.06 -1.23 -7.76
C ALA A 66 -1.24 -1.80 -8.31
N VAL A 67 -1.51 -3.02 -7.90
CA VAL A 67 -2.75 -3.73 -8.19
C VAL A 67 -3.47 -3.98 -6.87
N ALA A 68 -4.80 -3.96 -6.92
CA ALA A 68 -5.65 -4.24 -5.78
C ALA A 68 -6.76 -5.20 -6.17
N VAL A 69 -7.14 -6.06 -5.23
CA VAL A 69 -8.35 -6.88 -5.31
C VAL A 69 -9.13 -6.72 -4.02
N GLY A 70 -10.45 -6.74 -4.11
CA GLY A 70 -11.33 -6.56 -2.97
C GLY A 70 -12.53 -7.46 -3.02
N TYR A 71 -13.03 -7.76 -1.84
CA TYR A 71 -14.30 -8.42 -1.62
C TYR A 71 -15.15 -7.56 -0.70
N SER A 72 -16.43 -7.40 -1.02
CA SER A 72 -17.38 -6.72 -0.14
C SER A 72 -18.70 -7.45 -0.12
N ARG A 73 -19.39 -7.36 1.00
CA ARG A 73 -20.72 -7.94 1.18
C ARG A 73 -21.58 -7.06 2.05
N ILE A 74 -22.83 -6.87 1.64
CA ILE A 74 -23.87 -6.30 2.49
C ILE A 74 -24.79 -7.45 2.92
N THR A 75 -25.20 -7.46 4.19
CA THR A 75 -26.14 -8.45 4.72
C THR A 75 -27.50 -8.33 4.04
N ASP A 76 -28.30 -9.39 4.09
CA ASP A 76 -29.60 -9.43 3.42
C ASP A 76 -30.55 -8.34 3.95
N SER A 77 -30.40 -7.95 5.21
CA SER A 77 -31.15 -6.84 5.81
C SER A 77 -30.75 -5.46 5.27
N GLY A 78 -29.66 -5.34 4.51
CA GLY A 78 -29.10 -4.07 4.04
C GLY A 78 -28.43 -3.21 5.12
N LYS A 79 -28.58 -3.59 6.40
CA LYS A 79 -28.14 -2.79 7.55
C LYS A 79 -26.67 -2.93 7.90
N TYR A 80 -26.00 -3.99 7.46
CA TYR A 80 -24.59 -4.21 7.78
C TYR A 80 -23.80 -4.49 6.49
N GLY A 81 -22.61 -3.92 6.38
CA GLY A 81 -21.70 -4.18 5.27
C GLY A 81 -20.28 -4.41 5.73
N VAL A 82 -19.53 -5.23 5.01
CA VAL A 82 -18.10 -5.47 5.21
C VAL A 82 -17.36 -5.35 3.88
N LYS A 83 -16.10 -4.89 3.95
CA LYS A 83 -15.18 -4.82 2.81
C LYS A 83 -13.80 -5.26 3.25
N ALA A 84 -13.19 -6.12 2.46
CA ALA A 84 -11.80 -6.52 2.55
C ALA A 84 -11.11 -6.16 1.23
N ALA A 85 -9.88 -5.69 1.27
CA ALA A 85 -9.08 -5.52 0.07
C ALA A 85 -7.61 -5.84 0.34
N PHE A 86 -6.92 -6.28 -0.70
CA PHE A 86 -5.52 -6.64 -0.71
C PHE A 86 -4.83 -5.95 -1.87
N THR A 87 -3.56 -5.61 -1.69
CA THR A 87 -2.73 -4.96 -2.71
C THR A 87 -1.37 -5.58 -2.85
N ALA A 88 -0.81 -5.41 -4.04
CA ALA A 88 0.59 -5.66 -4.33
C ALA A 88 1.13 -4.54 -5.23
N ASN A 89 2.38 -4.14 -5.03
CA ASN A 89 2.99 -3.07 -5.81
C ASN A 89 4.30 -3.48 -6.50
N THR A 90 4.78 -2.62 -7.39
CA THR A 90 6.01 -2.83 -8.18
C THR A 90 7.29 -2.95 -7.34
N GLN A 91 7.25 -2.55 -6.06
CA GLN A 91 8.37 -2.70 -5.13
C GLN A 91 8.31 -4.02 -4.34
N GLY A 92 7.33 -4.88 -4.64
CA GLY A 92 7.13 -6.17 -3.98
C GLY A 92 6.48 -6.06 -2.60
N GLU A 93 5.91 -4.90 -2.25
CA GLU A 93 5.20 -4.71 -1.00
C GLU A 93 3.74 -5.13 -1.16
N VAL A 94 3.24 -5.89 -0.19
CA VAL A 94 1.86 -6.32 -0.10
C VAL A 94 1.17 -5.63 1.07
N GLY A 95 -0.12 -5.37 0.92
CA GLY A 95 -0.92 -4.72 1.96
C GLY A 95 -2.37 -5.17 1.91
N GLY A 96 -3.16 -4.72 2.88
CA GLY A 96 -4.58 -4.97 2.90
C GLY A 96 -5.33 -4.05 3.84
N THR A 97 -6.65 -4.07 3.72
CA THR A 97 -7.58 -3.30 4.55
C THR A 97 -8.83 -4.11 4.82
N LEU A 98 -9.45 -3.85 5.96
CA LEU A 98 -10.69 -4.44 6.43
C LEU A 98 -11.56 -3.32 7.00
N SER A 99 -12.82 -3.28 6.61
CA SER A 99 -13.79 -2.33 7.15
C SER A 99 -15.18 -2.95 7.29
N ALA A 100 -15.95 -2.40 8.21
CA ALA A 100 -17.35 -2.72 8.43
C ALA A 100 -18.16 -1.43 8.62
N GLY A 101 -19.43 -1.45 8.24
CA GLY A 101 -20.34 -0.32 8.36
C GLY A 101 -21.76 -0.76 8.73
N TYR A 102 -22.48 0.12 9.41
CA TYR A 102 -23.90 -0.02 9.73
C TYR A 102 -24.70 1.08 9.02
N PHE A 103 -25.79 0.69 8.36
CA PHE A 103 -26.69 1.56 7.61
C PHE A 103 -28.08 1.49 8.26
N TRP A 104 -28.70 2.64 8.50
CA TRP A 104 -30.03 2.77 9.11
C TRP A 104 -31.05 3.33 8.15
#